data_AF-Q2S7H3-F1
#
_entry.id   AF-Q2S7H3-F1
#
_cell.length_a   1.000
_cell.length_b   1.000
_cell.length_c   1.000
_cell.angle_alpha   90.00
_cell.angle_beta   90.00
_cell.angle_gamma   90.00
#
_symmetry.space_group_name_H-M   'P 1'
#
loop_
_entity.id
_entity.type
_entity.pdbx_description
1 polymer ?
#
loop_
_entity_poly.entity_id
_entity_poly.type
_entity_poly.pdbx_seq_one_letter_code
_entity_poly.pdbx_strand_id
1 'polypeptide(L)'
;MSNPTTQMIDVTAAGQDFSFNVTREAYNKYVNAVTPTNKVAPSHNFLVGTVAQEQRDALVKLIRETPGAEVQLAGAVLEEYTPDLGIVAKKRSA
;
A
#
# COMPACT_ATOMS: atom_id res chain seq x y z
N MET A 1 -21.68 -7.96 0.63
CA MET A 1 -20.97 -8.66 -0.47
C MET A 1 -19.50 -8.35 -0.32
N SER A 2 -18.69 -9.32 0.09
CA SER A 2 -17.24 -9.12 0.25
C SER A 2 -16.64 -8.93 -1.14
N ASN A 3 -16.01 -7.78 -1.38
CA ASN A 3 -15.29 -7.53 -2.63
C ASN A 3 -14.04 -8.44 -2.64
N PRO A 4 -13.87 -9.37 -3.60
CA PRO A 4 -12.80 -10.38 -3.57
C PRO A 4 -11.39 -9.79 -3.63
N THR A 5 -11.27 -8.47 -3.85
CA THR A 5 -10.00 -7.75 -3.92
C THR A 5 -9.79 -6.80 -2.75
N THR A 6 -10.53 -6.98 -1.66
CA THR A 6 -10.32 -6.24 -0.40
C THR A 6 -9.57 -7.12 0.58
N GLN A 7 -8.49 -6.60 1.17
CA GLN A 7 -7.66 -7.30 2.15
C GLN A 7 -7.34 -6.37 3.32
N MET A 8 -7.45 -6.90 4.54
CA MET A 8 -6.93 -6.27 5.74
C MET A 8 -5.47 -6.68 5.89
N ILE A 9 -4.57 -5.70 5.97
CA ILE A 9 -3.13 -5.92 6.08
C ILE A 9 -2.64 -5.17 7.31
N ASP A 10 -2.00 -5.90 8.22
CA ASP A 10 -1.42 -5.33 9.44
C ASP A 10 0.09 -5.16 9.28
N VAL A 11 0.60 -3.99 9.66
CA VAL A 11 2.04 -3.67 9.60
C VAL A 11 2.46 -3.05 10.93
N THR A 12 3.53 -3.59 11.51
CA THR A 12 4.21 -3.00 12.66
C THR A 12 5.35 -2.10 12.19
N ALA A 13 5.32 -0.82 12.57
CA ALA A 13 6.40 0.13 12.29
C ALA A 13 6.69 1.01 13.52
N ALA A 14 7.97 1.19 13.83
CA ALA A 14 8.42 1.98 14.99
C ALA A 14 7.74 1.58 16.33
N GLY A 15 7.40 0.30 16.50
CA GLY A 15 6.72 -0.22 17.69
C GLY A 15 5.22 0.09 17.76
N GLN A 16 4.61 0.51 16.66
CA GLN A 16 3.17 0.73 16.53
C GLN A 16 2.59 -0.17 15.45
N ASP A 17 1.39 -0.68 15.69
CA ASP A 17 0.65 -1.48 14.72
C ASP A 17 -0.35 -0.62 13.95
N PHE A 18 -0.40 -0.83 12.64
CA PHE A 18 -1.33 -0.18 11.73
C PHE A 18 -2.07 -1.23 10.90
N SER A 19 -3.38 -1.06 10.76
CA SER A 19 -4.25 -1.92 9.96
C SER A 19 -4.72 -1.16 8.74
N PHE A 20 -4.53 -1.74 7.55
CA PHE A 20 -4.90 -1.14 6.28
C PHE A 20 -5.96 -1.98 5.59
N ASN A 21 -7.11 -1.37 5.31
CA ASN A 21 -8.17 -1.93 4.47
C ASN A 21 -7.87 -1.62 3.00
N VAL A 22 -7.07 -2.47 2.37
CA VAL A 22 -6.60 -2.25 1.00
C VAL A 22 -7.62 -2.78 0.00
N THR A 23 -7.92 -1.98 -1.02
CA THR A 23 -8.82 -2.34 -2.12
C THR A 23 -8.10 -2.22 -3.46
N ARG A 24 -8.61 -2.91 -4.49
CA ARG A 24 -8.06 -2.81 -5.85
C ARG A 24 -8.16 -1.39 -6.40
N GLU A 25 -9.18 -0.64 -6.01
CA GLU A 25 -9.32 0.76 -6.39
C GLU A 25 -8.19 1.61 -5.79
N ALA A 26 -7.92 1.45 -4.49
CA ALA A 26 -6.83 2.16 -3.80
C ALA A 26 -5.46 1.80 -4.41
N TYR A 27 -5.23 0.51 -4.69
CA TYR A 27 -4.03 0.04 -5.38
C TYR A 27 -3.88 0.66 -6.77
N ASN A 28 -4.92 0.60 -7.61
CA ASN A 28 -4.88 1.17 -8.96
C ASN A 28 -4.63 2.68 -8.92
N LYS A 29 -5.27 3.39 -7.99
CA LYS A 29 -5.06 4.83 -7.80
C LYS A 29 -3.62 5.14 -7.39
N TYR A 30 -3.02 4.33 -6.51
CA TYR A 30 -1.61 4.44 -6.15
C TYR A 30 -0.70 4.24 -7.37
N VAL A 31 -0.81 3.09 -8.05
CA VAL A 31 0.06 2.72 -9.18
C VAL A 31 -0.01 3.75 -10.31
N ASN A 32 -1.22 4.22 -10.64
CA ASN A 32 -1.40 5.23 -11.69
C ASN A 32 -0.84 6.61 -11.32
N ALA A 33 -0.67 6.91 -10.03
CA ALA A 33 -0.14 8.18 -9.55
C ALA A 33 1.38 8.18 -9.35
N VAL A 34 2.01 7.00 -9.25
CA VAL A 34 3.46 6.86 -9.09
C VAL A 34 4.17 7.25 -10.38
N THR A 35 5.11 8.17 -10.27
CA THR A 35 6.03 8.55 -11.35
C THR A 35 7.49 8.44 -10.88
N PRO A 36 8.49 8.49 -11.79
CA PRO A 36 9.90 8.45 -11.39
C PRO A 36 10.29 9.56 -10.39
N THR A 37 9.65 10.72 -10.47
CA THR A 37 9.92 11.88 -9.61
C THR A 37 8.91 12.08 -8.48
N ASN A 38 7.81 11.31 -8.45
CA ASN A 38 6.77 11.43 -7.44
C ASN A 38 6.27 10.06 -6.96
N LYS A 39 6.82 9.61 -5.82
CA LYS A 39 6.39 8.39 -5.12
C LYS A 39 5.89 8.66 -3.70
N VAL A 40 6.34 9.78 -3.12
CA VAL A 40 6.05 10.18 -1.75
C VAL A 40 4.56 10.50 -1.59
N ALA A 41 4.02 11.40 -2.41
CA ALA A 41 2.62 11.81 -2.31
C ALA A 41 1.64 10.66 -2.60
N PRO A 42 1.84 9.81 -3.64
CA PRO A 42 1.03 8.61 -3.83
C PRO A 42 1.06 7.67 -2.62
N SER A 43 2.22 7.43 -2.02
CA SER A 43 2.37 6.53 -0.87
C SER A 43 1.64 7.06 0.36
N HIS A 44 1.79 8.35 0.66
CA HIS A 44 1.05 9.01 1.73
C HIS A 44 -0.47 8.91 1.52
N ASN A 45 -0.95 9.27 0.34
CA ASN A 45 -2.38 9.26 0.02
C ASN A 45 -2.97 7.85 0.09
N PHE A 46 -2.21 6.84 -0.35
CA PHE A 46 -2.61 5.44 -0.28
C PHE A 46 -2.76 4.98 1.17
N LEU A 47 -1.75 5.21 2.02
CA LEU A 47 -1.77 4.79 3.42
C LEU A 47 -2.88 5.51 4.20
N VAL A 48 -3.01 6.84 4.06
CA VAL A 48 -4.04 7.62 4.74
C VAL A 48 -5.46 7.25 4.28
N GLY A 49 -5.61 6.82 3.02
CA GLY A 49 -6.89 6.40 2.47
C GLY A 49 -7.30 4.96 2.81
N THR A 50 -6.38 4.15 3.33
CA THR A 50 -6.61 2.72 3.62
C THR A 50 -6.47 2.37 5.08
N VAL A 51 -5.75 3.16 5.88
CA VAL A 51 -5.57 2.92 7.33
C VAL A 51 -6.91 2.93 8.08
N ALA A 52 -7.01 2.15 9.14
CA ALA A 52 -8.11 2.23 10.10
C ALA A 52 -8.28 3.68 10.60
N GLN A 53 -9.53 4.14 10.69
CA GLN A 53 -9.84 5.54 10.91
C GLN A 53 -9.25 6.06 12.23
N GLU A 54 -9.28 5.24 13.27
CA GLU A 54 -8.75 5.48 14.61
C GLU A 54 -7.22 5.58 14.65
N GLN A 55 -6.51 5.01 13.67
CA GLN A 55 -5.04 5.02 13.59
C GLN A 55 -4.51 6.12 12.66
N ARG A 56 -5.39 6.85 11.96
CA ARG A 56 -5.00 7.85 10.95
C ARG A 56 -4.07 8.93 11.51
N ASP A 57 -4.38 9.47 12.69
CA ASP A 57 -3.58 10.55 13.27
C ASP A 57 -2.20 10.05 13.73
N ALA A 58 -2.12 8.83 14.27
CA ALA A 58 -0.85 8.19 14.62
C ALA A 58 0.02 7.94 13.37
N LEU A 59 -0.58 7.46 12.29
CA LEU A 59 0.11 7.24 11.02
C LEU A 59 0.66 8.55 10.44
N VAL A 60 -0.17 9.60 10.39
CA VAL A 60 0.24 10.92 9.87
C VAL A 60 1.36 11.50 10.73
N LYS A 61 1.29 11.34 12.05
CA LYS A 61 2.37 11.74 12.96
C LYS A 61 3.67 10.99 12.66
N LEU A 62 3.62 9.66 12.53
CA LEU A 62 4.80 8.84 12.19
C LEU A 62 5.45 9.28 10.88
N ILE A 63 4.65 9.48 9.83
CA ILE A 63 5.12 9.94 8.52
C ILE A 63 5.78 11.33 8.62
N ARG A 64 5.19 12.24 9.39
CA ARG A 64 5.74 13.59 9.58
C ARG A 64 7.07 13.58 10.33
N GLU A 65 7.20 12.73 11.33
CA GLU A 65 8.38 12.65 12.20
C GLU A 65 9.50 11.81 11.58
N THR A 66 9.18 10.93 10.63
CA THR A 66 10.12 9.97 10.02
C THR A 66 10.15 10.11 8.50
N PRO A 67 11.12 10.87 7.94
CA PRO A 67 11.24 11.03 6.50
C PRO A 67 11.34 9.69 5.76
N GLY A 68 10.44 9.47 4.79
CA GLY A 68 10.42 8.27 3.96
C GLY A 68 9.63 7.09 4.54
N ALA A 69 9.06 7.23 5.75
CA ALA A 69 8.22 6.19 6.35
C ALA A 69 7.00 5.85 5.47
N GLU A 70 6.40 6.83 4.79
CA GLU A 70 5.27 6.60 3.89
C GLU A 70 5.63 5.68 2.71
N VAL A 71 6.85 5.80 2.17
CA VAL A 71 7.27 4.95 1.06
C VAL A 71 7.56 3.53 1.55
N GLN A 72 8.21 3.40 2.72
CA GLN A 72 8.51 2.09 3.31
C GLN A 72 7.24 1.33 3.72
N LEU A 73 6.32 2.01 4.42
CA LEU A 73 5.03 1.43 4.83
C LEU A 73 4.19 1.02 3.62
N ALA A 74 4.08 1.89 2.61
CA ALA A 74 3.35 1.55 1.40
C ALA A 74 3.97 0.34 0.70
N GLY A 75 5.30 0.24 0.66
CA GLY A 75 6.00 -0.93 0.14
C GLY A 75 5.60 -2.22 0.86
N ALA A 76 5.66 -2.24 2.20
CA ALA A 76 5.29 -3.41 2.99
C ALA A 76 3.82 -3.84 2.79
N VAL A 77 2.90 -2.86 2.75
CA VAL A 77 1.48 -3.14 2.50
C VAL A 77 1.25 -3.69 1.10
N LEU A 78 1.93 -3.14 0.09
CA LEU A 78 1.77 -3.57 -1.30
C LEU A 78 2.38 -4.94 -1.58
N GLU A 79 3.48 -5.29 -0.92
CA GLU A 79 4.10 -6.62 -1.01
C GLU A 79 3.10 -7.70 -0.59
N GLU A 80 2.42 -7.52 0.55
CA GLU A 80 1.38 -8.46 1.00
C GLU A 80 0.14 -8.43 0.08
N TYR A 81 -0.24 -7.25 -0.43
CA TYR A 81 -1.41 -7.11 -1.30
C TYR A 81 -1.22 -7.71 -2.71
N THR A 82 0.02 -7.83 -3.20
CA THR A 82 0.34 -8.22 -4.58
C THR A 82 1.08 -9.56 -4.62
N PRO A 83 0.36 -10.70 -4.53
CA PRO A 83 1.00 -12.02 -4.56
C PRO A 83 1.72 -12.27 -5.89
N ASP A 84 2.86 -12.95 -5.83
CA ASP A 84 3.55 -13.45 -7.02
C ASP A 84 2.69 -14.50 -7.72
N LEU A 85 2.45 -14.30 -9.01
CA LEU A 85 1.62 -15.16 -9.84
C LEU A 85 2.42 -16.28 -10.53
N GLY A 86 3.75 -16.33 -10.37
CA GLY A 86 4.59 -17.36 -10.98
C GLY A 86 4.50 -17.39 -12.51
N ILE A 87 4.38 -16.22 -13.14
CA ILE A 87 4.06 -16.10 -14.55
C ILE A 87 5.22 -16.60 -15.41
N VAL A 88 4.94 -17.58 -16.27
CA VAL A 88 5.88 -18.07 -17.30
C VAL A 88 5.33 -17.74 -18.69
N ALA A 89 5.99 -16.83 -19.39
CA ALA A 89 5.69 -16.54 -20.79
C ALA A 89 6.22 -17.66 -21.69
N LYS A 90 5.38 -18.17 -22.60
CA LYS A 90 5.78 -19.16 -23.62
C LYS A 90 5.76 -18.52 -24.99
N LYS A 91 6.76 -18.81 -25.81
CA LYS A 91 6.76 -18.43 -27.22
C LYS A 91 5.57 -19.10 -27.91
N ARG A 92 4.71 -18.32 -28.56
CA ARG A 92 3.65 -18.85 -29.42
C ARG A 92 4.30 -19.68 -30.53
N SER A 93 4.01 -20.97 -30.55
CA SER A 93 4.36 -21.83 -31.70
C SER A 93 3.29 -21.60 -32.76
N ALA A 94 3.72 -21.49 -34.03
CA ALA A 94 2.86 -21.21 -35.16
C ALA A 94 1.78 -22.29 -35.35
#